data_AF-A0A7C5VIP2-F1
#
_entry.id   AF-A0A7C5VIP2-F1
#
_cell.length_a   1.000
_cell.length_b   1.000
_cell.length_c   1.000
_cell.angle_alpha   90.00
_cell.angle_beta   90.00
_cell.angle_gamma   90.00
#
_symmetry.space_group_name_H-M   'P 1'
#
loop_
_entity.id
_entity.type
_entity.pdbx_description
1 polymer ?
#
loop_
_entity_poly.entity_id
_entity_poly.type
_entity_poly.pdbx_seq_one_letter_code
_entity_poly.pdbx_strand_id
1 'polypeptide(L)'
;MVPRALALGLTEWAKLLLGIPLGLVTPGAAGTPLALLGRGLGEPIVTFAVLLTSTASLARPPYSLLLLALFLPLPGKSEGTLKALAIQGGLTPQQKTTLADPEQYYSGLTPINLAQDRLVIWPETSTHEPPTSFPLWLGGAAQEGKNGVFLVSRGSIQSRGKAIGIPGVERLPRFLETFRNRVYAQNGILLPENFEPIGGRLEPLGIYGALICYEASLPWASARLAQKGARILVEVSNESMFDEGMGRGIMTARRQKESQLRSAATGLWTLKVSENGPSHAVDPWGRLVKTTHKGKGAFLLPYDLGQPSPSVYWWPWSYALVLLSALSGLLYWRGYIRG
;
A
#
# COMPACT_ATOMS: atom_id res chain seq x y z
N MET A 1 -14.80 -1.41 -30.43
CA MET A 1 -13.57 -1.04 -29.68
C MET A 1 -13.87 -0.64 -28.23
N VAL A 2 -14.80 0.28 -27.97
CA VAL A 2 -15.30 0.62 -26.62
C VAL A 2 -15.67 -0.60 -25.73
N PRO A 3 -16.32 -1.68 -26.25
CA PRO A 3 -16.70 -2.82 -25.42
C PRO A 3 -15.51 -3.56 -24.76
N ARG A 4 -14.34 -3.59 -25.41
CA ARG A 4 -13.14 -4.24 -24.84
C ARG A 4 -12.53 -3.42 -23.71
N ALA A 5 -12.49 -2.09 -23.84
CA ALA A 5 -12.02 -1.20 -22.78
C ALA A 5 -12.92 -1.27 -21.55
N LEU A 6 -14.24 -1.31 -21.78
CA LEU A 6 -15.24 -1.44 -20.72
C LEU A 6 -15.17 -2.80 -20.03
N ALA A 7 -14.98 -3.89 -20.80
CA ALA A 7 -14.80 -5.22 -20.23
C ALA A 7 -13.51 -5.31 -19.39
N LEU A 8 -12.39 -4.78 -19.89
CA LEU A 8 -11.14 -4.73 -19.15
C LEU A 8 -11.27 -3.87 -17.88
N GLY A 9 -11.96 -2.73 -17.97
CA GLY A 9 -12.38 -1.93 -16.83
C GLY A 9 -13.10 -2.82 -15.82
N LEU A 10 -14.27 -3.36 -16.17
CA LEU A 10 -15.04 -4.22 -15.26
C LEU A 10 -14.24 -5.38 -14.65
N THR A 11 -13.28 -5.96 -15.36
CA THR A 11 -12.39 -7.00 -14.78
C THR A 11 -11.41 -6.45 -13.73
N GLU A 12 -10.80 -5.28 -13.95
CA GLU A 12 -9.97 -4.62 -12.93
C GLU A 12 -10.78 -4.23 -11.69
N TRP A 13 -12.08 -4.01 -11.86
CA TRP A 13 -12.99 -3.65 -10.79
C TRP A 13 -13.42 -4.84 -9.96
N ALA A 14 -13.76 -5.95 -10.62
CA ALA A 14 -14.05 -7.21 -9.95
C ALA A 14 -12.84 -7.63 -9.09
N LYS A 15 -11.62 -7.49 -9.62
CA LYS A 15 -10.37 -7.71 -8.88
C LYS A 15 -10.26 -6.84 -7.62
N LEU A 16 -10.53 -5.54 -7.71
CA LEU A 16 -10.50 -4.63 -6.56
C LEU A 16 -11.57 -4.98 -5.50
N LEU A 17 -12.79 -5.31 -5.92
CA LEU A 17 -13.88 -5.71 -5.03
C LEU A 17 -13.60 -7.04 -4.33
N LEU A 18 -13.00 -7.98 -5.04
CA LEU A 18 -12.57 -9.27 -4.48
C LEU A 18 -11.31 -9.16 -3.62
N GLY A 19 -10.72 -7.96 -3.50
CA GLY A 19 -9.51 -7.72 -2.75
C GLY A 19 -8.27 -8.35 -3.39
N ILE A 20 -8.27 -8.55 -4.71
CA ILE A 20 -7.17 -9.12 -5.51
C ILE A 20 -6.69 -8.07 -6.52
N PRO A 21 -6.03 -6.97 -6.12
CA PRO A 21 -5.58 -5.91 -7.04
C PRO A 21 -4.44 -6.36 -7.98
N LEU A 22 -4.08 -7.65 -8.03
CA LEU A 22 -3.01 -8.16 -8.89
C LEU A 22 -3.32 -7.94 -10.37
N GLY A 23 -2.33 -7.42 -11.10
CA GLY A 23 -2.44 -7.08 -12.52
C GLY A 23 -3.07 -5.73 -12.87
N LEU A 24 -3.42 -4.88 -11.89
CA LEU A 24 -3.89 -3.51 -12.18
C LEU A 24 -2.92 -2.74 -13.08
N VAL A 25 -3.48 -2.02 -14.04
CA VAL A 25 -2.74 -1.15 -14.97
C VAL A 25 -2.33 0.16 -14.28
N THR A 26 -3.08 0.58 -13.27
CA THR A 26 -2.93 1.87 -12.59
C THR A 26 -1.57 2.14 -11.96
N PRO A 27 -0.89 1.16 -11.32
CA PRO A 27 0.49 1.33 -10.87
C PRO A 27 1.43 1.84 -11.96
N GLY A 28 1.19 1.53 -13.23
CA GLY A 28 1.96 2.07 -14.36
C GLY A 28 1.96 3.60 -14.46
N ALA A 29 0.92 4.28 -13.95
CA ALA A 29 0.77 5.74 -13.97
C ALA A 29 1.44 6.44 -12.76
N ALA A 30 2.02 5.69 -11.82
CA ALA A 30 2.70 6.26 -10.65
C ALA A 30 3.85 7.19 -11.06
N GLY A 31 3.93 8.36 -10.43
CA GLY A 31 4.95 9.38 -10.73
C GLY A 31 4.76 10.12 -12.06
N THR A 32 3.67 9.88 -12.78
CA THR A 32 3.31 10.62 -14.00
C THR A 32 2.22 11.66 -13.69
N PRO A 33 2.01 12.68 -14.56
CA PRO A 33 0.92 13.63 -14.37
C PRO A 33 -0.49 13.00 -14.38
N LEU A 34 -0.67 11.78 -14.92
CA LEU A 34 -1.93 11.04 -14.77
C LEU A 34 -2.27 10.72 -13.30
N ALA A 35 -1.28 10.65 -12.40
CA ALA A 35 -1.53 10.50 -10.98
C ALA A 35 -2.27 11.72 -10.38
N LEU A 36 -2.21 12.90 -11.02
CA LEU A 36 -3.00 14.07 -10.63
C LEU A 36 -4.50 13.84 -10.79
N LEU A 37 -4.90 13.11 -11.83
CA LEU A 37 -6.29 12.68 -11.99
C LEU A 37 -6.70 11.76 -10.84
N GLY A 38 -5.78 10.97 -10.28
CA GLY A 38 -6.04 10.18 -9.07
C GLY A 38 -6.24 11.02 -7.82
N ARG A 39 -5.48 12.11 -7.67
CA ARG A 39 -5.59 13.07 -6.55
C ARG A 39 -6.89 13.88 -6.58
N GLY A 40 -7.33 14.26 -7.78
CA GLY A 40 -8.60 14.94 -7.96
C GLY A 40 -9.74 13.94 -7.91
N LEU A 41 -9.69 12.96 -8.81
CA LEU A 41 -10.82 12.15 -9.24
C LEU A 41 -10.86 10.72 -8.71
N GLY A 42 -9.82 10.28 -8.00
CA GLY A 42 -9.70 8.91 -7.54
C GLY A 42 -9.04 8.00 -8.57
N GLU A 43 -8.35 6.98 -8.06
CA GLU A 43 -7.58 6.01 -8.84
C GLU A 43 -8.37 5.30 -9.95
N PRO A 44 -9.66 4.91 -9.77
CA PRO A 44 -10.34 4.16 -10.81
C PRO A 44 -10.60 4.95 -12.09
N ILE A 45 -10.70 6.28 -11.98
CA ILE A 45 -10.78 7.16 -13.14
C ILE A 45 -9.45 7.18 -13.89
N VAL A 46 -8.32 7.06 -13.21
CA VAL A 46 -7.00 6.88 -13.85
C VAL A 46 -6.96 5.57 -14.62
N THR A 47 -7.40 4.45 -14.01
CA THR A 47 -7.48 3.15 -14.69
C THR A 47 -8.36 3.24 -15.93
N PHE A 48 -9.54 3.84 -15.80
CA PHE A 48 -10.48 4.02 -16.90
C PHE A 48 -9.89 4.88 -18.02
N ALA A 49 -9.26 6.01 -17.67
CA ALA A 49 -8.60 6.89 -18.63
C ALA A 49 -7.48 6.17 -19.39
N VAL A 50 -6.62 5.42 -18.70
CA VAL A 50 -5.53 4.65 -19.33
C VAL A 50 -6.07 3.57 -20.28
N LEU A 51 -7.11 2.83 -19.86
CA LEU A 51 -7.73 1.82 -20.71
C LEU A 51 -8.42 2.44 -21.92
N LEU A 52 -9.08 3.58 -21.72
CA LEU A 52 -9.76 4.31 -22.78
C LEU A 52 -8.76 4.88 -23.77
N THR A 53 -7.67 5.52 -23.32
CA THR A 53 -6.63 6.03 -24.23
C THR A 53 -5.91 4.91 -24.97
N SER A 54 -5.60 3.79 -24.30
CA SER A 54 -4.91 2.65 -24.93
C SER A 54 -5.74 1.95 -26.00
N THR A 55 -7.08 2.03 -25.89
CA THR A 55 -8.00 1.44 -26.87
C THR A 55 -8.48 2.45 -27.92
N ALA A 56 -8.47 3.75 -27.60
CA ALA A 56 -8.90 4.84 -28.48
C ALA A 56 -7.80 5.40 -29.37
N SER A 57 -6.53 5.31 -28.97
CA SER A 57 -5.37 5.60 -29.83
C SER A 57 -5.32 4.72 -31.08
N LEU A 58 -6.10 3.63 -31.11
CA LEU A 58 -6.31 2.78 -32.28
C LEU A 58 -7.49 3.21 -33.18
N ALA A 59 -8.25 4.27 -32.85
CA ALA A 59 -9.53 4.53 -33.54
C ALA A 59 -9.86 5.98 -33.94
N ARG A 60 -9.77 7.04 -33.11
CA ARG A 60 -10.20 8.42 -33.48
C ARG A 60 -9.61 9.57 -32.61
N PRO A 61 -9.51 10.81 -33.14
CA PRO A 61 -8.75 11.92 -32.54
C PRO A 61 -9.24 12.57 -31.21
N PRO A 62 -10.53 12.62 -30.80
CA PRO A 62 -10.90 13.43 -29.62
C PRO A 62 -10.40 12.85 -28.28
N TYR A 63 -10.01 11.57 -28.24
CA TYR A 63 -9.49 10.92 -27.04
C TYR A 63 -8.01 11.25 -26.76
N SER A 64 -7.33 11.90 -27.71
CA SER A 64 -5.96 12.41 -27.53
C SER A 64 -5.88 13.58 -26.55
N LEU A 65 -6.99 14.25 -26.24
CA LEU A 65 -7.02 15.34 -25.25
C LEU A 65 -6.77 14.85 -23.82
N LEU A 66 -7.07 13.59 -23.49
CA LEU A 66 -6.67 12.99 -22.21
C LEU A 66 -5.14 12.84 -22.10
N LEU A 67 -4.42 12.77 -23.22
CA LEU A 67 -2.95 12.82 -23.21
C LEU A 67 -2.43 14.21 -22.85
N LEU A 68 -3.22 15.29 -22.98
CA LEU A 68 -2.81 16.61 -22.51
C LEU A 68 -2.64 16.65 -20.98
N ALA A 69 -3.35 15.78 -20.24
CA ALA A 69 -3.13 15.63 -18.81
C ALA A 69 -1.72 15.12 -18.48
N LEU A 70 -1.02 14.44 -19.41
CA LEU A 70 0.40 14.06 -19.26
C LEU A 70 1.36 15.25 -19.29
N PHE A 71 0.91 16.43 -19.72
CA PHE A 71 1.72 17.64 -19.82
C PHE A 71 1.41 18.65 -18.72
N LEU A 72 0.52 18.33 -17.78
CA LEU A 72 0.26 19.19 -16.62
C LEU A 72 1.51 19.23 -15.73
N PRO A 73 2.05 20.42 -15.41
CA PRO A 73 3.20 20.54 -14.55
C PRO A 73 2.84 20.08 -13.14
N LEU A 74 3.67 19.20 -12.58
CA LEU A 74 3.61 18.86 -11.16
C LEU A 74 4.18 20.04 -10.35
N PRO A 75 3.64 20.35 -9.17
CA PRO A 75 4.25 21.33 -8.26
C PRO A 75 5.69 20.95 -7.92
N GLY A 76 6.50 21.84 -7.34
CA GLY A 76 7.87 21.50 -6.90
C GLY A 76 7.91 20.23 -6.03
N LYS A 77 8.99 19.44 -6.14
CA LYS A 77 9.21 18.26 -5.28
C LYS A 77 9.44 18.76 -3.86
N SER A 78 8.67 18.26 -2.88
CA SER A 78 8.95 18.56 -1.47
C SER A 78 10.08 17.66 -0.97
N GLU A 79 11.05 18.24 -0.26
CA GLU A 79 12.15 17.49 0.34
C GLU A 79 11.80 16.91 1.72
N GLY A 80 10.69 17.33 2.32
CA GLY A 80 10.28 16.94 3.67
C GLY A 80 11.09 17.65 4.76
N THR A 81 10.40 18.28 5.72
CA THR A 81 11.01 19.00 6.84
C THR A 81 11.27 18.09 8.04
N LEU A 82 10.45 17.03 8.20
CA LEU A 82 10.58 16.04 9.26
C LEU A 82 11.38 14.82 8.77
N LYS A 83 11.95 14.07 9.71
CA LYS A 83 12.70 12.84 9.42
C LYS A 83 12.23 11.72 10.34
N ALA A 84 11.82 10.60 9.74
CA ALA A 84 11.56 9.35 10.44
C ALA A 84 12.78 8.44 10.36
N LEU A 85 12.99 7.64 11.40
CA LEU A 85 14.03 6.63 11.45
C LEU A 85 13.41 5.27 11.08
N ALA A 86 13.63 4.83 9.84
CA ALA A 86 13.19 3.54 9.34
C ALA A 86 14.22 2.46 9.63
N ILE A 87 13.80 1.36 10.25
CA ILE A 87 14.67 0.23 10.58
C ILE A 87 14.36 -0.93 9.64
N GLN A 88 15.39 -1.48 9.01
CA GLN A 88 15.31 -2.69 8.19
C GLN A 88 16.03 -3.83 8.92
N GLY A 89 15.31 -4.91 9.19
CA GLY A 89 15.86 -6.06 9.91
C GLY A 89 16.75 -6.93 9.02
N GLY A 90 16.49 -6.96 7.71
CA GLY A 90 17.19 -7.80 6.74
C GLY A 90 16.98 -9.29 6.97
N LEU A 91 15.91 -9.70 7.65
CA LEU A 91 15.63 -11.09 7.96
C LEU A 91 14.80 -11.76 6.86
N THR A 92 15.08 -13.04 6.60
CA THR A 92 14.17 -13.91 5.81
C THR A 92 12.97 -14.35 6.66
N PRO A 93 11.89 -14.89 6.06
CA PRO A 93 10.74 -15.38 6.83
C PRO A 93 11.15 -16.43 7.88
N GLN A 94 12.03 -17.35 7.51
CA GLN A 94 12.49 -18.43 8.40
C GLN A 94 13.30 -17.87 9.56
N GLN A 95 14.28 -16.99 9.28
CA GLN A 95 15.10 -16.37 10.31
C GLN A 95 14.25 -15.61 11.32
N LYS A 96 13.20 -14.94 10.85
CA LYS A 96 12.28 -14.17 11.67
C LYS A 96 11.45 -15.04 12.60
N THR A 97 10.98 -16.21 12.14
CA THR A 97 10.24 -17.17 12.98
C THR A 97 11.10 -17.83 14.05
N THR A 98 12.41 -17.93 13.83
CA THR A 98 13.36 -18.56 14.77
C THR A 98 14.06 -17.56 15.68
N LEU A 99 13.77 -16.26 15.54
CA LEU A 99 14.44 -15.21 16.30
C LEU A 99 13.99 -15.26 17.75
N ALA A 100 14.91 -15.55 18.67
CA ALA A 100 14.61 -15.74 20.08
C ALA A 100 14.13 -14.44 20.77
N ASP A 101 14.74 -13.31 20.43
CA ASP A 101 14.36 -11.99 20.95
C ASP A 101 14.31 -10.96 19.82
N PRO A 102 13.13 -10.79 19.20
CA PRO A 102 12.93 -9.78 18.16
C PRO A 102 13.13 -8.35 18.66
N GLU A 103 12.67 -8.03 19.87
CA GLU A 103 12.77 -6.66 20.41
C GLU A 103 14.23 -6.24 20.59
N GLN A 104 15.06 -7.11 21.18
CA GLN A 104 16.48 -6.86 21.34
C GLN A 104 17.17 -6.70 19.99
N TYR A 105 16.80 -7.51 18.99
CA TYR A 105 17.36 -7.41 17.65
C TYR A 105 17.11 -6.03 17.01
N TYR A 106 15.86 -5.58 16.97
CA TYR A 106 15.53 -4.28 16.35
C TYR A 106 15.98 -3.09 17.19
N SER A 107 15.96 -3.20 18.52
CA SER A 107 16.51 -2.17 19.42
C SER A 107 18.01 -1.99 19.19
N GLY A 108 18.75 -3.09 19.00
CA GLY A 108 20.17 -3.05 18.64
C GLY A 108 20.46 -2.40 17.29
N LEU A 109 19.50 -2.40 16.36
CA LEU A 109 19.60 -1.69 15.08
C LEU A 109 19.16 -0.24 15.14
N THR A 110 18.49 0.18 16.22
CA THR A 110 17.90 1.51 16.34
C THR A 110 18.89 2.44 17.06
N PRO A 111 19.53 3.41 16.36
CA PRO A 111 20.48 4.30 17.01
C PRO A 111 19.73 5.23 17.98
N ILE A 112 19.95 5.03 19.29
CA ILE A 112 19.21 5.71 20.36
C ILE A 112 19.31 7.23 20.23
N ASN A 113 20.51 7.75 19.91
CA ASN A 113 20.75 9.18 19.69
C ASN A 113 19.92 9.77 18.54
N LEU A 114 19.54 8.95 17.55
CA LEU A 114 18.69 9.37 16.45
C LEU A 114 17.20 9.18 16.75
N ALA A 115 16.86 8.29 17.67
CA ALA A 115 15.49 7.91 17.99
C ALA A 115 14.76 8.89 18.93
N GLN A 116 15.47 9.62 19.79
CA GLN A 116 14.85 10.42 20.86
C GLN A 116 13.82 11.46 20.38
N ASP A 117 14.10 12.13 19.27
CA ASP A 117 13.25 13.23 18.76
C ASP A 117 12.56 12.89 17.44
N ARG A 118 12.47 11.61 17.09
CA ARG A 118 12.00 11.16 15.77
C ARG A 118 10.99 10.04 15.90
N LEU A 119 10.12 9.95 14.90
CA LEU A 119 9.32 8.76 14.69
C LEU A 119 10.25 7.60 14.30
N VAL A 120 10.34 6.58 15.15
CA VAL A 120 11.00 5.32 14.81
C VAL A 120 9.97 4.39 14.18
N ILE A 121 10.32 3.77 13.06
CA ILE A 121 9.43 2.85 12.35
C ILE A 121 10.10 1.50 12.19
N TRP A 122 9.45 0.45 12.71
CA TRP A 122 9.88 -0.94 12.54
C TRP A 122 8.97 -1.68 11.55
N PRO A 123 9.48 -2.69 10.84
CA PRO A 123 8.73 -3.38 9.78
C PRO A 123 7.60 -4.26 10.35
N GLU A 124 6.80 -4.84 9.45
CA GLU A 124 5.71 -5.77 9.78
C GLU A 124 6.23 -6.89 10.69
N THR A 125 5.51 -7.32 11.72
CA THR A 125 5.90 -8.42 12.65
C THR A 125 7.32 -8.34 13.26
N SER A 126 7.85 -7.14 13.43
CA SER A 126 9.17 -6.89 14.03
C SER A 126 9.28 -7.25 15.52
N THR A 127 8.16 -7.22 16.25
CA THR A 127 8.10 -7.51 17.69
C THR A 127 6.78 -8.20 18.04
N HIS A 128 6.67 -8.72 19.26
CA HIS A 128 5.40 -9.19 19.82
C HIS A 128 4.70 -8.10 20.63
N GLU A 129 5.48 -7.29 21.34
CA GLU A 129 5.02 -6.22 22.20
C GLU A 129 5.70 -4.89 21.87
N PRO A 130 5.05 -3.74 22.12
CA PRO A 130 5.63 -2.44 21.87
C PRO A 130 6.85 -2.18 22.79
N PRO A 131 7.99 -1.71 22.25
CA PRO A 131 9.16 -1.41 23.06
C PRO A 131 8.91 -0.21 23.97
N THR A 132 9.49 -0.24 25.17
CA THR A 132 9.39 0.85 26.15
C THR A 132 10.46 1.93 25.97
N SER A 133 11.49 1.64 25.17
CA SER A 133 12.70 2.47 25.05
C SER A 133 12.55 3.68 24.13
N PHE A 134 11.47 3.77 23.35
CA PHE A 134 11.30 4.81 22.33
C PHE A 134 10.06 5.68 22.59
N PRO A 135 10.21 7.01 22.70
CA PRO A 135 9.11 7.91 23.06
C PRO A 135 8.06 8.07 21.95
N LEU A 136 8.46 7.87 20.70
CA LEU A 136 7.60 7.86 19.52
C LEU A 136 8.02 6.73 18.57
N TRP A 137 7.23 5.66 18.56
CA TRP A 137 7.53 4.46 17.78
C TRP A 137 6.28 3.90 17.14
N LEU A 138 6.39 3.44 15.89
CA LEU A 138 5.34 2.75 15.17
C LEU A 138 5.93 1.49 14.54
N GLY A 139 5.44 0.32 14.90
CA GLY A 139 5.98 -0.93 14.35
C GLY A 139 4.97 -2.02 14.22
N GLY A 140 5.19 -2.88 13.23
CA GLY A 140 4.37 -4.06 13.04
C GLY A 140 4.67 -5.09 14.10
N ALA A 141 3.62 -5.73 14.63
CA ALA A 141 3.72 -6.72 15.67
C ALA A 141 2.83 -7.94 15.43
N ALA A 142 3.25 -9.07 15.98
CA ALA A 142 2.47 -10.31 15.99
C ALA A 142 1.92 -10.56 17.40
N GLN A 143 0.72 -10.04 17.70
CA GLN A 143 0.06 -10.16 19.00
C GLN A 143 -0.91 -11.35 18.98
N GLU A 144 -0.73 -12.34 19.87
CA GLU A 144 -1.64 -13.49 20.02
C GLU A 144 -1.97 -14.20 18.68
N GLY A 145 -0.97 -14.33 17.79
CA GLY A 145 -1.18 -14.92 16.47
C GLY A 145 -1.86 -14.00 15.45
N LYS A 146 -2.11 -12.73 15.78
CA LYS A 146 -2.66 -11.71 14.89
C LYS A 146 -1.58 -10.75 14.43
N ASN A 147 -1.62 -10.41 13.14
CA ASN A 147 -0.77 -9.38 12.58
C ASN A 147 -1.35 -8.00 12.90
N GLY A 148 -0.54 -7.09 13.41
CA GLY A 148 -0.97 -5.77 13.87
C GLY A 148 0.14 -4.74 13.80
N VAL A 149 -0.18 -3.55 14.26
CA VAL A 149 0.73 -2.42 14.38
C VAL A 149 0.42 -1.67 15.67
N PHE A 150 1.48 -1.25 16.35
CA PHE A 150 1.39 -0.45 17.56
C PHE A 150 1.93 0.95 17.29
N LEU A 151 1.41 1.92 18.03
CA LEU A 151 1.96 3.26 18.17
C LEU A 151 2.23 3.50 19.65
N VAL A 152 3.49 3.73 19.99
CA VAL A 152 3.91 4.28 21.27
C VAL A 152 4.07 5.78 21.07
N SER A 153 3.38 6.58 21.88
CA SER A 153 3.53 8.03 21.87
C SER A 153 3.35 8.59 23.28
N ARG A 154 4.40 9.18 23.85
CA ARG A 154 4.38 9.89 25.14
C ARG A 154 3.70 9.11 26.27
N GLY A 155 4.02 7.82 26.41
CA GLY A 155 3.45 6.95 27.45
C GLY A 155 2.06 6.40 27.14
N SER A 156 1.48 6.72 25.98
CA SER A 156 0.26 6.07 25.48
C SER A 156 0.61 5.02 24.43
N ILE A 157 -0.10 3.89 24.48
CA ILE A 157 0.00 2.81 23.50
C ILE A 157 -1.33 2.69 22.79
N GLN A 158 -1.31 2.79 21.46
CA GLN A 158 -2.45 2.49 20.61
C GLN A 158 -2.09 1.28 19.74
N SER A 159 -3.07 0.45 19.42
CA SER A 159 -2.85 -0.73 18.59
C SER A 159 -3.96 -0.90 17.56
N ARG A 160 -3.60 -1.55 16.46
CA ARG A 160 -4.54 -1.92 15.41
C ARG A 160 -4.11 -3.27 14.83
N GLY A 161 -5.06 -4.21 14.76
CA GLY A 161 -4.89 -5.42 13.96
C GLY A 161 -5.00 -5.14 12.46
N LYS A 162 -4.35 -5.97 11.65
CA LYS A 162 -4.54 -6.03 10.20
C LYS A 162 -6.00 -6.34 9.91
N ALA A 163 -6.60 -5.51 9.07
CA ALA A 163 -8.02 -5.59 8.73
C ALA A 163 -8.24 -6.43 7.48
N ILE A 164 -7.23 -6.51 6.62
CA ILE A 164 -7.35 -7.17 5.33
C ILE A 164 -6.12 -8.03 5.11
N GLY A 165 -6.34 -9.34 4.97
CA GLY A 165 -5.27 -10.28 4.67
C GLY A 165 -5.14 -10.54 3.17
N ILE A 166 -3.97 -11.07 2.80
CA ILE A 166 -3.67 -11.56 1.46
C ILE A 166 -4.62 -12.72 1.11
N PRO A 167 -5.42 -12.61 0.03
CA PRO A 167 -6.29 -13.69 -0.43
C PRO A 167 -5.50 -14.96 -0.72
N GLY A 168 -5.96 -16.11 -0.22
CA GLY A 168 -5.31 -17.41 -0.48
C GLY A 168 -4.05 -17.67 0.37
N VAL A 169 -3.61 -16.73 1.19
CA VAL A 169 -2.47 -16.87 2.11
C VAL A 169 -2.96 -16.71 3.55
N GLU A 170 -3.47 -15.52 3.84
CA GLU A 170 -3.95 -15.08 5.15
C GLU A 170 -5.47 -15.25 5.30
N ARG A 171 -6.19 -15.37 4.18
CA ARG A 171 -7.63 -15.64 4.14
C ARG A 171 -7.89 -16.84 3.24
N LEU A 172 -8.17 -18.00 3.85
CA LEU A 172 -8.57 -19.23 3.17
C LEU A 172 -9.83 -19.81 3.83
N PRO A 173 -10.73 -20.44 3.07
CA PRO A 173 -11.73 -21.31 3.67
C PRO A 173 -11.08 -22.39 4.52
N ARG A 174 -11.66 -22.70 5.69
CA ARG A 174 -11.11 -23.69 6.64
C ARG A 174 -10.76 -25.03 6.00
N PHE A 175 -11.55 -25.50 5.03
CA PHE A 175 -11.30 -26.76 4.33
C PHE A 175 -10.02 -26.78 3.48
N LEU A 176 -9.43 -25.62 3.17
CA LEU A 176 -8.15 -25.49 2.45
C LEU A 176 -6.96 -25.18 3.37
N GLU A 177 -7.17 -24.95 4.66
CA GLU A 177 -6.09 -24.61 5.61
C GLU A 177 -5.07 -25.74 5.73
N THR A 178 -5.51 -26.99 5.78
CA THR A 178 -4.62 -28.17 5.82
C THR A 178 -3.73 -28.25 4.59
N PHE A 179 -4.28 -27.93 3.41
CA PHE A 179 -3.52 -27.92 2.16
C PHE A 179 -2.49 -26.77 2.16
N ARG A 180 -2.89 -25.55 2.54
CA ARG A 180 -1.97 -24.41 2.69
C ARG A 180 -0.84 -24.75 3.65
N ASN A 181 -1.16 -25.22 4.85
CA ASN A 181 -0.17 -25.52 5.88
C ASN A 181 0.83 -26.57 5.40
N ARG A 182 0.37 -27.58 4.65
CA ARG A 182 1.24 -28.59 4.02
C ARG A 182 2.16 -27.96 2.96
N VAL A 183 1.63 -27.12 2.07
CA VAL A 183 2.43 -26.43 1.05
C VAL A 183 3.46 -25.51 1.70
N TYR A 184 3.09 -24.76 2.73
CA TYR A 184 3.99 -23.85 3.42
C TYR A 184 5.08 -24.60 4.19
N ALA A 185 4.72 -25.67 4.90
CA ALA A 185 5.70 -26.53 5.56
C ALA A 185 6.69 -27.14 4.55
N GLN A 186 6.22 -27.57 3.37
CA GLN A 186 7.09 -28.07 2.29
C GLN A 186 8.05 -27.01 1.73
N ASN A 187 7.70 -25.72 1.84
CA ASN A 187 8.55 -24.59 1.43
C ASN A 187 9.28 -23.96 2.63
N GLY A 188 9.32 -24.65 3.78
CA GLY A 188 10.02 -24.18 4.98
C GLY A 188 9.36 -22.96 5.65
N ILE A 189 8.11 -22.64 5.33
CA ILE A 189 7.33 -21.59 5.97
C ILE A 189 6.46 -22.24 7.04
N LEU A 190 6.81 -22.03 8.31
CA LEU A 190 6.02 -22.49 9.44
C LEU A 190 5.11 -21.35 9.91
N LEU A 191 3.81 -21.49 9.69
CA LEU A 191 2.81 -20.60 10.30
C LEU A 191 2.53 -21.10 11.73
N PRO A 192 2.38 -20.20 12.71
CA PRO A 192 1.92 -20.58 14.06
C PRO A 192 0.58 -21.32 14.01
N GLU A 193 0.37 -22.30 14.91
CA GLU A 193 -0.82 -23.17 14.94
C GLU A 193 -2.15 -22.40 15.07
N ASN A 194 -2.13 -21.13 15.54
CA ASN A 194 -3.31 -20.27 15.69
C ASN A 194 -3.13 -18.89 15.03
N PHE A 195 -2.41 -18.81 13.91
CA PHE A 195 -2.22 -17.53 13.22
C PHE A 195 -3.51 -17.07 12.53
N GLU A 196 -4.22 -16.11 13.14
CA GLU A 196 -5.33 -15.37 12.56
C GLU A 196 -4.85 -13.97 12.14
N PRO A 197 -4.27 -13.80 10.94
CA PRO A 197 -3.68 -12.53 10.51
C PRO A 197 -4.68 -11.39 10.37
N ILE A 198 -5.97 -11.61 10.61
CA ILE A 198 -7.06 -10.67 10.30
C ILE A 198 -7.96 -10.54 11.53
N GLY A 199 -8.25 -9.30 11.93
CA GLY A 199 -9.19 -9.04 13.02
C GLY A 199 -9.35 -7.59 13.42
N GLY A 200 -8.61 -6.65 12.80
CA GLY A 200 -8.69 -5.23 13.13
C GLY A 200 -9.62 -4.42 12.23
N ARG A 201 -9.82 -3.16 12.62
CA ARG A 201 -10.54 -2.14 11.84
C ARG A 201 -9.54 -1.17 11.23
N LEU A 202 -9.82 -0.64 10.03
CA LEU A 202 -9.03 0.46 9.45
C LEU A 202 -9.30 1.75 10.22
N GLU A 203 -8.48 2.01 11.24
CA GLU A 203 -8.45 3.22 12.05
C GLU A 203 -7.02 3.78 12.06
N PRO A 204 -6.84 5.11 12.03
CA PRO A 204 -5.53 5.69 12.25
C PRO A 204 -5.08 5.48 13.70
N LEU A 205 -3.77 5.37 13.90
CA LEU A 205 -3.14 5.45 15.22
C LEU A 205 -2.67 6.89 15.41
N GLY A 206 -3.39 7.68 16.21
CA GLY A 206 -3.24 9.14 16.27
C GLY A 206 -3.38 9.77 14.88
N ILE A 207 -2.31 10.39 14.38
CA ILE A 207 -2.26 10.99 13.04
C ILE A 207 -1.71 10.04 11.96
N TYR A 208 -1.34 8.81 12.31
CA TYR A 208 -0.67 7.86 11.43
C TYR A 208 -1.66 6.87 10.83
N GLY A 209 -1.81 6.91 9.51
CA GLY A 209 -2.53 5.90 8.74
C GLY A 209 -1.63 4.70 8.49
N ALA A 210 -1.59 3.76 9.43
CA ALA A 210 -0.76 2.57 9.31
C ALA A 210 -1.41 1.55 8.35
N LEU A 211 -0.66 1.12 7.34
CA LEU A 211 -1.03 0.10 6.36
C LEU A 211 -0.10 -1.10 6.55
N ILE A 212 -0.66 -2.29 6.77
CA ILE A 212 0.13 -3.50 7.00
C ILE A 212 0.22 -4.28 5.69
N CYS A 213 1.42 -4.30 5.10
CA CYS A 213 1.75 -5.06 3.90
C CYS A 213 0.69 -4.86 2.80
N TYR A 214 -0.06 -5.91 2.47
CA TYR A 214 -1.06 -5.94 1.42
C TYR A 214 -2.13 -4.85 1.47
N GLU A 215 -2.43 -4.28 2.65
CA GLU A 215 -3.41 -3.20 2.78
C GLU A 215 -3.07 -1.99 1.91
N ALA A 216 -1.77 -1.73 1.67
CA ALA A 216 -1.34 -0.64 0.79
C ALA A 216 -1.68 -0.87 -0.70
N SER A 217 -1.93 -2.12 -1.11
CA SER A 217 -2.39 -2.41 -2.47
C SER A 217 -3.84 -1.97 -2.70
N LEU A 218 -4.61 -1.71 -1.64
CA LEU A 218 -6.02 -1.40 -1.70
C LEU A 218 -6.25 0.12 -1.61
N PRO A 219 -6.71 0.78 -2.70
CA PRO A 219 -6.86 2.23 -2.74
C PRO A 219 -7.74 2.76 -1.61
N TRP A 220 -8.86 2.07 -1.38
CA TRP A 220 -9.86 2.44 -0.38
C TRP A 220 -9.35 2.34 1.06
N ALA A 221 -8.34 1.50 1.35
CA ALA A 221 -7.78 1.39 2.69
C ALA A 221 -7.06 2.70 3.08
N SER A 222 -6.20 3.20 2.18
CA SER A 222 -5.52 4.49 2.38
C SER A 222 -6.50 5.67 2.42
N ALA A 223 -7.51 5.68 1.55
CA ALA A 223 -8.53 6.72 1.56
C ALA A 223 -9.32 6.71 2.88
N ARG A 224 -9.71 5.54 3.39
CA ARG A 224 -10.45 5.43 4.66
C ARG A 224 -9.63 5.92 5.85
N LEU A 225 -8.33 5.61 5.91
CA LEU A 225 -7.44 6.12 6.96
C LEU A 225 -7.32 7.65 6.88
N ALA A 226 -7.15 8.19 5.68
CA ALA A 226 -7.10 9.65 5.45
C ALA A 226 -8.42 10.35 5.83
N GLN A 227 -9.58 9.80 5.44
CA GLN A 227 -10.92 10.30 5.83
C GLN A 227 -11.08 10.40 7.35
N LYS A 228 -10.47 9.46 8.08
CA LYS A 228 -10.56 9.35 9.55
C LYS A 228 -9.53 10.19 10.29
N GLY A 229 -8.76 11.02 9.58
CA GLY A 229 -7.87 12.00 10.19
C GLY A 229 -6.38 11.66 10.11
N ALA A 230 -5.98 10.59 9.40
CA ALA A 230 -4.57 10.37 9.12
C ALA A 230 -3.97 11.56 8.35
N ARG A 231 -2.76 11.97 8.74
CA ARG A 231 -1.98 13.05 8.13
C ARG A 231 -0.72 12.55 7.42
N ILE A 232 -0.38 11.29 7.61
CA ILE A 232 0.70 10.57 6.94
C ILE A 232 0.30 9.10 6.84
N LEU A 233 0.73 8.43 5.78
CA LEU A 233 0.59 6.98 5.64
C LEU A 233 1.91 6.30 6.01
N VAL A 234 1.84 5.23 6.80
CA VAL A 234 3.01 4.43 7.18
C VAL A 234 2.75 2.98 6.79
N GLU A 235 3.50 2.49 5.81
CA GLU A 235 3.44 1.12 5.34
C GLU A 235 4.52 0.29 6.04
N VAL A 236 4.11 -0.66 6.87
CA VAL A 236 5.01 -1.66 7.46
C VAL A 236 4.86 -2.96 6.67
N SER A 237 5.96 -3.47 6.11
CA SER A 237 5.90 -4.57 5.14
C SER A 237 6.99 -5.61 5.38
N ASN A 238 6.66 -6.88 5.16
CA ASN A 238 7.62 -7.97 5.02
C ASN A 238 7.69 -8.44 3.57
N GLU A 239 8.71 -8.01 2.82
CA GLU A 239 8.85 -8.34 1.39
C GLU A 239 9.66 -9.60 1.11
N SER A 240 10.12 -10.28 2.15
CA SER A 240 11.07 -11.38 2.03
C SER A 240 10.55 -12.60 1.26
N MET A 241 9.24 -12.82 1.32
CA MET A 241 8.52 -13.83 0.54
C MET A 241 8.51 -13.59 -0.98
N PHE A 242 8.87 -12.39 -1.47
CA PHE A 242 8.86 -12.06 -2.90
C PHE A 242 10.24 -12.05 -3.56
N ASP A 243 11.31 -12.01 -2.77
CA ASP A 243 12.68 -11.87 -3.27
C ASP A 243 13.31 -13.22 -3.66
N GLU A 244 12.84 -14.34 -3.10
CA GLU A 244 13.37 -15.68 -3.35
C GLU A 244 12.60 -16.48 -4.44
N GLY A 245 11.42 -16.01 -4.87
CA GLY A 245 10.52 -16.68 -5.82
C GLY A 245 10.14 -15.87 -7.07
N MET A 246 9.17 -16.37 -7.85
CA MET A 246 8.66 -15.81 -9.13
C MET A 246 8.42 -14.29 -9.05
N GLY A 247 9.43 -13.50 -9.39
CA GLY A 247 9.31 -12.05 -9.35
C GLY A 247 10.58 -11.23 -9.46
N ARG A 248 11.79 -11.69 -9.08
CA ARG A 248 13.09 -10.96 -9.22
C ARG A 248 12.97 -9.41 -9.19
N GLY A 249 12.35 -8.83 -8.16
CA GLY A 249 12.18 -7.37 -8.02
C GLY A 249 10.95 -6.72 -8.70
N ILE A 250 10.19 -7.43 -9.54
CA ILE A 250 8.93 -6.97 -10.14
C ILE A 250 7.90 -6.66 -9.05
N MET A 251 7.74 -7.54 -8.06
CA MET A 251 6.80 -7.31 -6.96
C MET A 251 7.25 -6.14 -6.10
N THR A 252 8.55 -6.03 -5.78
CA THR A 252 9.11 -4.86 -5.09
C THR A 252 8.82 -3.56 -5.83
N ALA A 253 9.09 -3.52 -7.14
CA ALA A 253 8.84 -2.35 -7.98
C ALA A 253 7.35 -2.00 -8.02
N ARG A 254 6.47 -3.00 -8.12
CA ARG A 254 5.02 -2.82 -8.07
C ARG A 254 4.57 -2.23 -6.74
N ARG A 255 5.04 -2.77 -5.62
CA ARG A 255 4.74 -2.28 -4.27
C ARG A 255 5.16 -0.83 -4.09
N GLN A 256 6.33 -0.46 -4.62
CA GLN A 256 6.78 0.93 -4.66
C GLN A 256 5.80 1.84 -5.42
N LYS A 257 5.35 1.41 -6.61
CA LYS A 257 4.35 2.16 -7.38
C LYS A 257 2.99 2.25 -6.68
N GLU A 258 2.62 1.22 -5.92
CA GLU A 258 1.42 1.27 -5.07
C GLU A 258 1.55 2.36 -4.01
N SER A 259 2.66 2.43 -3.25
CA SER A 259 2.89 3.51 -2.30
C SER A 259 2.80 4.89 -2.98
N GLN A 260 3.39 5.05 -4.16
CA GLN A 260 3.30 6.29 -4.96
C GLN A 260 1.86 6.69 -5.28
N LEU A 261 1.03 5.74 -5.70
CA LEU A 261 -0.38 5.99 -5.96
C LEU A 261 -1.15 6.32 -4.69
N ARG A 262 -0.87 5.66 -3.55
CA ARG A 262 -1.51 5.99 -2.26
C ARG A 262 -1.21 7.43 -1.87
N SER A 263 0.05 7.88 -1.97
CA SER A 263 0.42 9.26 -1.65
C SER A 263 -0.26 10.26 -2.57
N ALA A 264 -0.20 10.02 -3.89
CA ALA A 264 -0.84 10.91 -4.87
C ALA A 264 -2.36 10.98 -4.66
N ALA A 265 -3.01 9.83 -4.51
CA ALA A 265 -4.46 9.74 -4.41
C ALA A 265 -5.02 10.26 -3.07
N THR A 266 -4.24 10.25 -1.99
CA THR A 266 -4.67 10.77 -0.68
C THR A 266 -4.15 12.17 -0.39
N GLY A 267 -3.13 12.62 -1.13
CA GLY A 267 -2.40 13.84 -0.85
C GLY A 267 -1.60 13.83 0.44
N LEU A 268 -1.36 12.65 1.00
CA LEU A 268 -0.52 12.46 2.19
C LEU A 268 0.87 11.96 1.78
N TRP A 269 1.88 12.27 2.59
CA TRP A 269 3.16 11.57 2.49
C TRP A 269 2.99 10.09 2.81
N THR A 270 3.82 9.25 2.21
CA THR A 270 3.86 7.82 2.54
C THR A 270 5.28 7.39 2.85
N LEU A 271 5.46 6.79 4.03
CA LEU A 271 6.69 6.15 4.46
C LEU A 271 6.48 4.65 4.41
N LYS A 272 7.29 3.94 3.63
CA LYS A 272 7.33 2.49 3.64
C LYS A 272 8.59 2.00 4.32
N VAL A 273 8.42 1.11 5.28
CA VAL A 273 9.50 0.41 5.96
C VAL A 273 9.37 -1.09 5.72
N SER A 274 10.34 -1.63 4.99
CA SER A 274 10.39 -3.03 4.57
C SER A 274 11.34 -3.81 5.46
N GLU A 275 11.02 -5.08 5.73
CA GLU A 275 11.90 -6.00 6.46
C GLU A 275 13.27 -6.11 5.78
N ASN A 276 13.28 -6.48 4.50
CA ASN A 276 14.50 -6.79 3.75
C ASN A 276 14.55 -6.12 2.36
N GLY A 277 13.41 -5.66 1.85
CA GLY A 277 13.30 -4.89 0.61
C GLY A 277 13.67 -3.42 0.80
N PRO A 278 13.58 -2.60 -0.27
CA PRO A 278 13.81 -1.17 -0.16
C PRO A 278 12.68 -0.50 0.64
N SER A 279 13.10 0.36 1.56
CA SER A 279 12.26 1.32 2.26
C SER A 279 12.28 2.65 1.51
N HIS A 280 11.20 3.43 1.58
CA HIS A 280 11.13 4.69 0.83
C HIS A 280 10.19 5.72 1.41
N ALA A 281 10.45 6.98 1.06
CA ALA A 281 9.58 8.12 1.28
C ALA A 281 9.00 8.61 -0.04
N VAL A 282 7.69 8.83 -0.06
CA VAL A 282 6.96 9.37 -1.20
C VAL A 282 6.25 10.66 -0.79
N ASP A 283 6.39 11.70 -1.62
CA ASP A 283 5.69 12.96 -1.44
C ASP A 283 4.18 12.87 -1.80
N PRO A 284 3.36 13.87 -1.42
CA PRO A 284 1.93 13.94 -1.73
C PRO A 284 1.55 13.92 -3.22
N TRP A 285 2.53 14.00 -4.11
CA TRP A 285 2.35 13.98 -5.56
C TRP A 285 2.77 12.63 -6.17
N GLY A 286 3.11 11.65 -5.32
CA GLY A 286 3.50 10.31 -5.75
C GLY A 286 4.95 10.22 -6.24
N ARG A 287 5.81 11.16 -5.88
CA ARG A 287 7.23 11.13 -6.26
C ARG A 287 8.07 10.51 -5.17
N LEU A 288 9.01 9.65 -5.57
CA LEU A 288 10.00 9.10 -4.65
C LEU A 288 10.97 10.19 -4.24
N VAL A 289 10.99 10.48 -2.94
CA VAL A 289 11.90 11.45 -2.34
C VAL A 289 13.20 10.78 -1.96
N LYS A 290 13.10 9.61 -1.33
CA LYS A 290 14.25 8.80 -0.92
C LYS A 290 13.89 7.32 -0.97
N THR A 291 14.83 6.50 -1.40
CA THR A 291 14.75 5.03 -1.40
C THR A 291 16.04 4.48 -0.81
N THR A 292 15.92 3.46 0.03
CA THR A 292 17.07 2.75 0.61
C THR A 292 17.46 1.56 -0.26
N HIS A 293 18.64 1.00 0.00
CA HIS A 293 19.01 -0.29 -0.56
C HIS A 293 18.30 -1.42 0.20
N LYS A 294 18.23 -2.59 -0.43
CA LYS A 294 17.80 -3.83 0.25
C LYS A 294 18.81 -4.22 1.31
N GLY A 295 18.34 -4.87 2.38
CA GLY A 295 19.20 -5.40 3.44
C GLY A 295 18.84 -4.86 4.82
N LYS A 296 19.87 -4.68 5.65
CA LYS A 296 19.76 -4.42 7.09
C LYS A 296 20.35 -3.06 7.44
N GLY A 297 19.68 -2.29 8.30
CA GLY A 297 20.21 -1.03 8.82
C GLY A 297 19.15 -0.03 9.23
N ALA A 298 19.61 1.16 9.64
CA ALA A 298 18.77 2.27 10.05
C ALA A 298 18.91 3.44 9.05
N PHE A 299 17.78 3.96 8.60
CA PHE A 299 17.73 4.94 7.51
C PHE A 299 16.82 6.11 7.86
N LEU A 300 17.28 7.33 7.62
CA LEU A 300 16.45 8.52 7.75
C LEU A 300 15.60 8.71 6.50
N LEU A 301 14.28 8.69 6.64
CA LEU A 301 13.31 8.98 5.59
C LEU A 301 12.67 10.35 5.82
N PRO A 302 12.74 11.28 4.85
CA PRO A 302 12.11 12.58 4.98
C PRO A 302 10.59 12.51 4.80
N TYR A 303 9.85 13.39 5.46
CA TYR A 303 8.41 13.56 5.25
C TYR A 303 7.88 14.92 5.74
N ASP A 304 6.63 15.22 5.40
CA ASP A 304 5.81 16.24 6.07
C ASP A 304 4.44 15.66 6.44
N LEU A 305 3.71 16.37 7.29
CA LEU A 305 2.31 16.09 7.54
C LEU A 305 1.46 16.72 6.44
N GLY A 306 0.59 15.91 5.82
CA GLY A 306 -0.31 16.34 4.77
C GLY A 306 -1.73 16.62 5.26
N GLN A 307 -2.55 17.08 4.33
CA GLN A 307 -4.01 17.12 4.46
C GLN A 307 -4.63 16.23 3.40
N PRO A 308 -5.70 15.49 3.71
CA PRO A 308 -6.38 14.66 2.73
C PRO A 308 -6.80 15.44 1.49
N SER A 309 -6.51 14.93 0.30
CA SER A 309 -7.00 15.49 -0.95
C SER A 309 -8.51 15.29 -1.11
N PRO A 310 -9.19 16.10 -1.94
CA PRO A 310 -10.63 15.95 -2.15
C PRO A 310 -11.07 14.54 -2.55
N SER A 311 -10.31 13.85 -3.41
CA SER A 311 -10.55 12.45 -3.83
C SER A 311 -10.82 11.50 -2.67
N VAL A 312 -10.24 11.77 -1.49
CA VAL A 312 -10.43 10.98 -0.29
C VAL A 312 -11.89 10.94 0.14
N TYR A 313 -12.71 11.96 -0.12
CA TYR A 313 -14.10 11.99 0.34
C TYR A 313 -15.09 11.39 -0.64
N TRP A 314 -14.73 11.32 -1.91
CA TRP A 314 -15.64 10.86 -2.96
C TRP A 314 -15.13 9.67 -3.74
N TRP A 315 -14.06 9.01 -3.24
CA TRP A 315 -13.56 7.78 -3.84
C TRP A 315 -14.68 6.80 -4.19
N PRO A 316 -15.70 6.47 -3.34
CA PRO A 316 -16.73 5.50 -3.72
C PRO A 316 -17.57 5.95 -4.93
N TRP A 317 -17.72 7.26 -5.11
CA TRP A 317 -18.44 7.84 -6.24
C TRP A 317 -17.64 7.79 -7.54
N SER A 318 -16.31 7.93 -7.48
CA SER A 318 -15.46 7.61 -8.63
C SER A 318 -15.67 6.17 -9.07
N TYR A 319 -16.00 5.29 -8.11
CA TYR A 319 -16.40 3.92 -8.37
C TYR A 319 -17.74 3.78 -9.10
N ALA A 320 -18.78 4.44 -8.61
CA ALA A 320 -20.07 4.45 -9.28
C ALA A 320 -20.02 5.07 -10.68
N LEU A 321 -19.31 6.18 -10.87
CA LEU A 321 -19.26 6.93 -12.13
C LEU A 321 -18.66 6.11 -13.27
N VAL A 322 -17.55 5.42 -13.03
CA VAL A 322 -16.93 4.56 -14.05
C VAL A 322 -17.86 3.39 -14.40
N LEU A 323 -18.52 2.78 -13.41
CA LEU A 323 -19.47 1.70 -13.63
C LEU A 323 -20.68 2.16 -14.47
N LEU A 324 -21.28 3.29 -14.11
CA LEU A 324 -22.41 3.87 -14.85
C LEU A 324 -22.01 4.23 -16.29
N SER A 325 -20.81 4.78 -16.48
CA SER A 325 -20.27 5.07 -17.81
C SER A 325 -20.08 3.80 -18.64
N ALA A 326 -19.60 2.72 -18.03
CA ALA A 326 -19.44 1.43 -18.68
C ALA A 326 -20.79 0.80 -19.06
N LEU A 327 -21.76 0.81 -18.14
CA LEU A 327 -23.11 0.29 -18.40
C LEU A 327 -23.80 1.09 -19.52
N SER A 328 -23.71 2.42 -19.48
CA SER A 328 -24.28 3.30 -20.50
C SER A 328 -23.67 3.03 -21.88
N GLY A 329 -22.34 2.85 -21.94
CA GLY A 329 -21.64 2.49 -23.19
C GLY A 329 -22.08 1.13 -23.75
N LEU A 330 -22.32 0.13 -22.89
CA LEU A 330 -22.83 -1.18 -23.30
C LEU A 330 -24.27 -1.12 -23.83
N LEU A 331 -25.14 -0.34 -23.18
CA LEU A 331 -26.53 -0.14 -23.59
C LEU A 331 -26.62 0.59 -24.93
N TYR A 332 -25.85 1.68 -25.10
CA TYR A 332 -25.77 2.41 -26.37
C TYR A 332 -25.33 1.50 -27.52
N TRP A 333 -24.29 0.68 -27.28
CA TRP A 333 -23.80 -0.27 -28.29
C TRP A 333 -24.82 -1.36 -28.64
N ARG A 334 -25.56 -1.88 -27.66
CA ARG A 334 -26.66 -2.83 -27.92
C ARG A 334 -27.80 -2.22 -28.74
N GLY A 335 -28.12 -0.95 -28.50
CA GLY A 335 -29.09 -0.20 -29.31
C GLY A 335 -28.59 0.00 -30.75
N TYR A 336 -27.32 0.33 -30.93
CA TYR A 336 -26.69 0.53 -32.24
C TYR A 336 -26.59 -0.75 -33.09
N ILE A 337 -26.51 -1.94 -32.48
CA ILE A 337 -26.46 -3.22 -33.24
C ILE A 337 -27.86 -3.71 -33.63
N ARG A 338 -28.90 -3.27 -32.92
CA ARG A 338 -30.28 -3.71 -33.15
C ARG A 338 -31.10 -2.79 -34.06
N GLY A 339 -30.56 -1.62 -34.43
CA GLY A 339 -31.12 -0.71 -35.43
C GLY A 339 -30.26 -0.71 -36.68
#